data_AF-A0A807ZI56-F1
#
_entry.id   AF-A0A807ZI56-F1
#
_cell.length_a   1.000
_cell.length_b   1.000
_cell.length_c   1.000
_cell.angle_alpha   90.00
_cell.angle_beta   90.00
_cell.angle_gamma   90.00
#
_symmetry.space_group_name_H-M   'P 1'
#
loop_
_entity.id
_entity.type
_entity.pdbx_description
1 polymer ?
#
loop_
_entity_poly.entity_id
_entity_poly.type
_entity_poly.pdbx_seq_one_letter_code
_entity_poly.pdbx_strand_id
1 'polypeptide(L)'
;MSKRKNHAPAFKARVALAVLSGDKTIAELSSEFGVHQTLIHKWVKQLKESAAGIFSGEIKTEEARKEKQLQVLHAKIGQLTVERDFLAEAWGKR
;
A
#
# COMPACT_ATOMS: atom_id res chain seq x y z
N MET A 1 10.68 -16.04 -16.63
CA MET A 1 10.33 -15.49 -15.30
C MET A 1 8.82 -15.52 -15.13
N SER A 2 8.28 -16.28 -14.17
CA SER A 2 6.84 -16.44 -13.99
C SER A 2 6.20 -15.14 -13.48
N LYS A 3 5.24 -14.61 -14.23
CA LYS A 3 4.51 -13.36 -13.90
C LYS A 3 3.65 -13.64 -12.67
N ARG A 4 3.99 -13.03 -11.52
CA ARG A 4 3.20 -13.14 -10.28
C ARG A 4 1.74 -12.78 -10.59
N LYS A 5 0.81 -13.71 -10.32
CA LYS A 5 -0.63 -13.44 -10.39
C LYS A 5 -0.98 -12.45 -9.27
N ASN A 6 -1.22 -11.19 -9.64
CA ASN A 6 -1.70 -10.19 -8.70
C ASN A 6 -3.21 -10.34 -8.56
N HIS A 7 -3.66 -10.65 -7.36
CA HIS A 7 -5.09 -10.65 -7.02
C HIS A 7 -5.57 -9.24 -6.67
N ALA A 8 -6.76 -8.88 -7.14
CA ALA A 8 -7.39 -7.60 -6.84
C ALA A 8 -7.61 -7.44 -5.31
N PRO A 9 -7.46 -6.23 -4.75
CA PRO A 9 -7.66 -5.99 -3.31
C PRO A 9 -9.05 -6.43 -2.81
N ALA A 10 -10.10 -6.13 -3.58
CA ALA A 10 -11.48 -6.55 -3.27
C ALA A 10 -11.63 -8.07 -3.20
N PHE A 11 -10.93 -8.80 -4.08
CA PHE A 11 -10.95 -10.27 -4.08
C PHE A 11 -10.27 -10.83 -2.83
N LYS A 12 -9.09 -10.29 -2.45
CA LYS A 12 -8.39 -10.70 -1.22
C LYS A 12 -9.25 -10.46 0.02
N ALA A 13 -9.92 -9.31 0.09
CA ALA A 13 -10.83 -8.97 1.19
C ALA A 13 -12.02 -9.93 1.26
N ARG A 14 -12.68 -10.23 0.13
CA ARG A 14 -13.79 -11.20 0.08
C ARG A 14 -13.37 -12.59 0.54
N VAL A 15 -12.24 -13.09 0.06
CA VAL A 15 -11.71 -14.40 0.46
C VAL A 15 -11.38 -14.42 1.95
N ALA A 16 -10.72 -13.38 2.46
CA ALA A 16 -10.39 -13.29 3.88
C ALA A 16 -11.65 -13.18 4.77
N LEU A 17 -12.67 -12.42 4.35
CA LEU A 17 -13.94 -12.31 5.06
C LEU A 17 -14.70 -13.63 5.09
N ALA A 18 -14.76 -14.37 3.96
CA ALA A 18 -15.42 -15.68 3.92
C ALA A 18 -14.80 -16.68 4.91
N VAL A 19 -13.47 -16.65 5.08
CA VAL A 19 -12.78 -17.45 6.11
C VAL A 19 -13.14 -16.99 7.52
N LEU A 20 -13.20 -15.67 7.76
CA LEU A 20 -13.47 -15.11 9.09
C LEU A 20 -14.93 -15.31 9.53
N SER A 21 -15.87 -15.23 8.60
CA SER A 21 -17.30 -15.48 8.85
C SER A 21 -17.60 -16.96 9.11
N GLY A 22 -16.68 -17.87 8.76
CA GLY A 22 -16.87 -19.32 8.91
C GLY A 22 -17.68 -19.96 7.78
N ASP A 23 -18.05 -19.21 6.75
CA ASP A 23 -18.88 -19.69 5.64
C ASP A 23 -18.17 -20.75 4.78
N LYS A 24 -16.83 -20.63 4.65
CA LYS A 24 -16.00 -21.53 3.85
C LYS A 24 -14.64 -21.73 4.50
N THR A 25 -14.14 -22.96 4.46
CA THR A 25 -12.80 -23.28 4.95
C THR A 25 -11.72 -22.81 3.97
N ILE A 26 -10.50 -22.64 4.47
CA ILE A 26 -9.33 -22.25 3.66
C ILE A 26 -9.08 -23.27 2.55
N ALA A 27 -9.33 -24.56 2.81
CA ALA A 27 -9.16 -25.63 1.83
C ALA A 27 -10.19 -25.56 0.70
N GLU A 28 -11.46 -25.27 1.02
CA GLU A 28 -12.52 -25.09 0.01
C GLU A 28 -12.26 -23.86 -0.85
N LEU A 29 -11.89 -22.73 -0.25
CA LEU A 29 -11.55 -21.50 -0.99
C LEU A 29 -10.29 -21.68 -1.86
N SER A 30 -9.34 -22.49 -1.39
CA SER A 30 -8.15 -22.84 -2.15
C SER A 30 -8.51 -23.62 -3.42
N SER A 31 -9.46 -24.55 -3.32
CA SER A 31 -9.94 -25.37 -4.44
C SER A 31 -10.85 -24.59 -5.38
N GLU A 32 -11.79 -23.80 -4.84
CA GLU A 32 -12.78 -23.03 -5.61
C GLU A 32 -12.13 -21.92 -6.44
N PHE A 33 -11.18 -21.20 -5.85
CA PHE A 33 -10.53 -20.06 -6.51
C PHE A 33 -9.15 -20.37 -7.08
N GLY A 34 -8.65 -21.61 -6.92
CA GLY A 34 -7.32 -22.02 -7.36
C GLY A 34 -6.18 -21.22 -6.72
N VAL A 35 -6.38 -20.75 -5.48
CA VAL A 35 -5.42 -19.93 -4.72
C VAL A 35 -4.73 -20.81 -3.69
N HIS A 36 -3.40 -20.77 -3.61
CA HIS A 36 -2.66 -21.54 -2.61
C HIS A 36 -3.04 -21.13 -1.17
N GLN A 37 -3.27 -22.10 -0.29
CA GLN A 37 -3.70 -21.89 1.10
C GLN A 37 -2.84 -20.86 1.87
N THR A 38 -1.52 -20.88 1.68
CA THR A 38 -0.59 -19.91 2.28
C THR A 38 -0.93 -18.45 1.95
N LEU A 39 -1.42 -18.17 0.74
CA LEU A 39 -1.84 -16.81 0.35
C LEU A 39 -3.13 -16.41 1.08
N ILE A 40 -4.06 -17.35 1.23
CA ILE A 40 -5.31 -17.13 1.95
C ILE A 40 -5.01 -16.83 3.43
N HIS A 41 -4.15 -17.64 4.07
CA HIS A 41 -3.68 -17.36 5.44
C HIS A 41 -3.04 -15.97 5.57
N LYS A 42 -2.21 -15.58 4.59
CA LYS A 42 -1.60 -14.25 4.58
C LYS A 42 -2.66 -13.15 4.49
N TRP A 43 -3.66 -13.28 3.63
CA TRP A 43 -4.71 -12.26 3.50
C TRP A 43 -5.61 -12.18 4.73
N VAL A 44 -5.94 -13.31 5.35
CA VAL A 44 -6.68 -13.35 6.62
C VAL A 44 -5.90 -12.63 7.73
N LYS A 45 -4.59 -12.90 7.84
CA LYS A 45 -3.72 -12.21 8.80
C LYS A 45 -3.67 -10.71 8.54
N GLN A 46 -3.46 -10.30 7.28
CA GLN A 46 -3.45 -8.90 6.89
C GLN A 46 -4.76 -8.20 7.21
N LEU A 47 -5.90 -8.85 6.96
CA LEU A 47 -7.22 -8.27 7.26
C LEU A 47 -7.42 -8.12 8.77
N LYS A 48 -7.03 -9.11 9.58
CA LYS A 48 -7.10 -9.03 11.06
C LYS A 48 -6.26 -7.89 11.62
N GLU A 49 -5.02 -7.75 11.16
CA GLU A 49 -4.10 -6.69 11.60
C GLU A 49 -4.56 -5.31 11.14
N SER A 50 -5.03 -5.21 9.90
CA SER A 50 -5.49 -3.93 9.34
C SER A 50 -6.86 -3.51 9.86
N ALA A 51 -7.68 -4.44 10.35
CA ALA A 51 -9.02 -4.15 10.86
C ALA A 51 -8.99 -3.12 12.00
N ALA A 52 -8.07 -3.29 12.96
CA ALA A 52 -7.91 -2.33 14.06
C ALA A 52 -7.60 -0.92 13.54
N GLY A 53 -6.69 -0.81 12.56
CA GLY A 53 -6.30 0.45 11.92
C GLY A 53 -7.42 1.14 11.11
N ILE A 54 -8.37 0.35 10.56
CA ILE A 54 -9.55 0.88 9.86
C ILE A 54 -10.50 1.56 10.84
N PHE A 55 -10.73 0.95 12.01
CA PHE A 55 -11.64 1.50 13.02
C PHE A 55 -11.00 2.60 13.89
N SER A 56 -9.67 2.59 14.08
CA SER A 56 -8.95 3.64 14.81
C SER A 56 -8.81 4.96 14.03
N GLY A 57 -9.09 4.93 12.72
CA GLY A 57 -8.86 6.08 11.83
C GLY A 57 -7.39 6.34 11.53
N GLU A 58 -6.47 5.45 11.97
CA GLU A 58 -5.02 5.60 11.77
C GLU A 58 -4.63 5.65 10.28
N ILE A 59 -5.40 4.96 9.41
CA ILE A 59 -5.16 4.99 7.96
C ILE A 59 -5.28 6.41 7.40
N LYS A 60 -6.30 7.17 7.85
CA LYS A 60 -6.47 8.58 7.44
C LYS A 60 -5.36 9.47 7.99
N THR A 61 -4.89 9.18 9.21
CA THR A 61 -3.77 9.95 9.79
C THR A 61 -2.45 9.67 9.08
N GLU A 62 -2.22 8.44 8.62
CA GLU A 62 -1.01 8.06 7.90
C GLU A 62 -1.02 8.63 6.46
N GLU A 63 -2.18 8.68 5.81
CA GLU A 63 -2.36 9.37 4.53
C GLU A 63 -2.08 10.87 4.66
N ALA A 64 -2.66 11.54 5.66
CA ALA A 64 -2.39 12.95 5.93
C ALA A 64 -0.91 13.22 6.29
N ARG A 65 -0.25 12.29 6.99
CA ARG A 65 1.19 12.36 7.28
C ARG A 65 2.03 12.28 6.01
N LYS A 66 1.71 11.35 5.12
CA LYS A 66 2.39 11.19 3.82
C LYS A 66 2.20 12.42 2.94
N GLU A 67 1.00 13.00 2.92
CA GLU A 67 0.72 14.22 2.17
C GLU A 67 1.55 15.41 2.69
N LYS A 68 1.64 15.57 4.01
CA LYS A 68 2.53 16.58 4.62
C LYS A 68 4.00 16.34 4.25
N GLN A 69 4.47 15.10 4.27
CA GLN A 69 5.85 14.78 3.87
C GLN A 69 6.10 15.08 2.39
N LEU A 70 5.13 14.77 1.52
CA LEU A 70 5.19 15.11 0.09
C LEU A 70 5.28 16.61 -0.13
N GLN A 71 4.49 17.40 0.59
CA GLN A 71 4.55 18.86 0.51
C GLN A 71 5.92 19.40 0.90
N VAL A 72 6.50 18.91 2.01
CA VAL A 72 7.84 19.29 2.47
C VAL A 72 8.90 18.92 1.42
N LEU A 73 8.79 17.72 0.84
CA LEU A 73 9.73 17.27 -0.17
C LEU A 73 9.63 18.10 -1.46
N HIS A 74 8.42 18.41 -1.93
CA HIS A 74 8.21 19.30 -3.08
C HIS A 74 8.76 20.70 -2.82
N ALA A 75 8.57 21.27 -1.62
CA ALA A 75 9.16 22.54 -1.25
C ALA A 75 10.70 22.47 -1.28
N LYS A 76 11.30 21.38 -0.79
CA LYS A 76 12.75 21.20 -0.81
C LYS A 76 13.29 21.05 -2.23
N ILE A 77 12.60 20.33 -3.10
CA ILE A 77 12.94 20.23 -4.53
C ILE A 77 12.90 21.62 -5.19
N GLY A 78 11.86 22.41 -4.92
CA GLY A 78 11.77 23.79 -5.40
C GLY A 78 12.94 24.66 -4.93
N GLN A 79 13.26 24.63 -3.64
CA GLN A 79 14.42 25.33 -3.08
C GLN A 79 15.72 24.91 -3.77
N LEU A 80 15.99 23.62 -3.88
CA LEU A 80 17.20 23.10 -4.52
C LEU A 80 17.27 23.45 -6.01
N THR A 81 16.13 23.53 -6.70
CA THR A 81 16.06 23.94 -8.10
C THR A 81 16.48 25.39 -8.27
N VAL A 82 15.96 26.28 -7.42
CA VAL A 82 16.34 27.70 -7.42
C VAL A 82 17.81 27.89 -7.05
N GLU A 83 18.30 27.20 -6.01
CA GLU A 83 19.72 27.25 -5.61
C GLU A 83 20.64 26.77 -6.75
N ARG A 84 20.28 25.67 -7.42
CA ARG A 84 21.02 25.18 -8.58
C ARG A 84 21.04 26.20 -9.72
N ASP A 85 19.90 26.77 -10.08
CA ASP A 85 19.80 27.72 -11.19
C ASP A 85 20.59 29.00 -10.91
N PHE A 86 20.51 29.49 -9.68
CA PHE A 86 21.32 30.62 -9.23
C PHE A 86 22.82 30.32 -9.34
N LEU A 87 23.29 29.16 -8.88
CA LEU A 87 24.70 28.78 -8.99
C LEU A 87 25.15 28.60 -10.44
N ALA A 88 24.30 28.02 -11.29
CA ALA A 88 24.58 27.85 -12.71
C ALA A 88 24.70 29.20 -13.43
N GLU A 89 23.80 30.15 -13.16
CA GLU A 89 23.88 31.51 -13.71
C GLU A 89 25.10 32.29 -13.19
N ALA A 90 25.42 32.16 -11.90
CA ALA A 90 26.56 32.84 -11.29
C ALA A 90 27.90 32.34 -11.83
N TRP A 91 28.01 31.04 -12.13
CA TRP A 91 29.25 30.42 -12.61
C TRP A 91 29.35 30.35 -14.14
N GLY A 92 28.24 30.36 -14.87
CA GLY A 92 28.21 30.41 -16.34
C GLY A 92 28.47 31.79 -16.95
N LYS A 93 28.59 32.84 -16.13
CA LYS A 93 28.92 34.23 -16.56
C LYS A 93 30.44 34.54 -16.56
N ARG A 94 31.31 33.52 -16.59
CA ARG A 94 32.75 33.67 -16.83
C ARG A 94 33.15 33.20 -18.22
#